data_AF-A0A9J6PMQ8-F1
#
_entry.id   AF-A0A9J6PMQ8-F1
#
_cell.length_a   1.000
_cell.length_b   1.000
_cell.length_c   1.000
_cell.angle_alpha   90.00
_cell.angle_beta   90.00
_cell.angle_gamma   90.00
#
_symmetry.space_group_name_H-M   'P 1'
#
loop_
_entity.id
_entity.type
_entity.pdbx_description
1 polymer ?
#
loop_
_entity_poly.entity_id
_entity_poly.type
_entity_poly.pdbx_seq_one_letter_code
_entity_poly.pdbx_strand_id
1 'polypeptide(L)'
;MNMRDVAFQSPTLIAPDAMEHLPKTTAAAGFSRPLMIVCGATTTFGHLHRMRSMAPPPGRAVPFEVRHTVAHEDAIAEALSLFHDMSCDSVIAAGSGAALDTARAVAMLASTHAPLAEIVQRPALVRAAKPWIAVVPAPASLVPLSDRIVADVRGEVGTPTQRIAIDASRVRPARILCDTDCMRALPPQTVAAGLFAALMQAAETLAEADAPHANRALAAGAVRLIAGTGGLLAGVTALSDPDATALRITAFEAAGMAALSRNGRSIGAASALTLALTGRHGVRHGPIAAALLPAWTAMDGHGGAAEAALAPLVAKAGAPSVAAALTAMRDAAGLAPAIRELGLEIDANVRKQAEALAGPDGAAAVAALAAAADAAGAMA
;
A
#
# COMPACT_ATOMS: atom_id res chain seq x y z
N MET A 1 7.87 28.23 -1.58
CA MET A 1 8.39 27.00 -0.96
C MET A 1 9.83 26.80 -1.45
N ASN A 2 10.81 26.86 -0.56
CA ASN A 2 12.23 26.79 -0.93
C ASN A 2 12.62 25.30 -1.05
N MET A 3 12.48 24.72 -2.25
CA MET A 3 12.89 23.33 -2.53
C MET A 3 14.41 23.26 -2.49
N ARG A 4 14.99 22.94 -1.32
CA ARG A 4 16.45 22.87 -1.16
C ARG A 4 17.02 21.49 -1.50
N ASP A 5 16.27 20.41 -1.29
CA ASP A 5 16.73 19.04 -1.58
C ASP A 5 15.57 18.13 -2.02
N VAL A 6 15.81 17.28 -3.03
CA VAL A 6 14.91 16.18 -3.45
C VAL A 6 15.76 14.91 -3.60
N ALA A 7 15.47 13.88 -2.81
CA ALA A 7 16.18 12.60 -2.86
C ALA A 7 15.23 11.49 -3.34
N PHE A 8 15.55 10.89 -4.50
CA PHE A 8 14.89 9.68 -5.01
C PHE A 8 15.88 8.51 -4.96
N GLN A 9 15.85 7.73 -3.88
CA GLN A 9 16.52 6.43 -3.82
C GLN A 9 15.51 5.41 -3.33
N SER A 10 15.26 4.40 -4.17
CA SER A 10 14.56 3.20 -3.78
C SER A 10 15.30 1.99 -4.35
N PRO A 11 15.95 1.16 -3.53
CA PRO A 11 16.74 0.01 -3.99
C PRO A 11 15.81 -1.15 -4.38
N THR A 12 14.99 -0.94 -5.42
CA THR A 12 13.97 -1.88 -5.87
C THR A 12 14.51 -2.74 -7.01
N LEU A 13 14.33 -4.06 -6.89
CA LEU A 13 14.49 -5.01 -7.99
C LEU A 13 13.10 -5.54 -8.36
N ILE A 14 12.70 -5.35 -9.61
CA ILE A 14 11.48 -5.93 -10.18
C ILE A 14 11.93 -6.95 -11.21
N ALA A 15 11.70 -8.23 -10.95
CA ALA A 15 12.13 -9.31 -11.83
C ALA A 15 11.33 -10.59 -11.58
N PRO A 16 11.29 -11.52 -12.55
CA PRO A 16 11.07 -12.93 -12.26
C PRO A 16 12.05 -13.40 -11.18
N ASP A 17 11.58 -14.27 -10.29
CA ASP A 17 12.39 -14.88 -9.23
C ASP A 17 13.20 -13.88 -8.37
N ALA A 18 12.74 -12.63 -8.23
CA ALA A 18 13.45 -11.61 -7.47
C ALA A 18 13.74 -12.04 -6.01
N MET A 19 12.92 -12.94 -5.46
CA MET A 19 13.18 -13.54 -4.14
C MET A 19 14.46 -14.38 -4.07
N GLU A 20 14.92 -14.97 -5.17
CA GLU A 20 16.17 -15.75 -5.21
C GLU A 20 17.40 -14.87 -4.94
N HIS A 21 17.26 -13.56 -5.08
CA HIS A 21 18.30 -12.61 -4.70
C HIS A 21 18.37 -12.37 -3.19
N LEU A 22 17.41 -12.88 -2.39
CA LEU A 22 17.35 -12.63 -0.94
C LEU A 22 18.63 -13.08 -0.21
N PRO A 23 19.18 -14.29 -0.40
CA PRO A 23 20.43 -14.71 0.28
C PRO A 23 21.63 -13.81 -0.05
N LYS A 24 21.77 -13.40 -1.31
CA LYS A 24 22.83 -12.48 -1.73
C LYS A 24 22.63 -11.09 -1.13
N THR A 25 21.37 -10.64 -1.07
CA THR A 25 21.01 -9.32 -0.54
C THR A 25 21.20 -9.25 0.97
N THR A 26 20.81 -10.28 1.72
CA THR A 26 21.01 -10.36 3.17
C THR A 26 22.50 -10.42 3.52
N ALA A 27 23.29 -11.21 2.78
CA ALA A 27 24.74 -11.26 2.96
C ALA A 27 25.41 -9.91 2.67
N ALA A 28 25.05 -9.26 1.55
CA ALA A 28 25.60 -7.95 1.19
C ALA A 28 25.19 -6.85 2.18
N ALA A 29 24.02 -6.96 2.81
CA ALA A 29 23.54 -6.05 3.84
C ALA A 29 24.08 -6.38 5.25
N GLY A 30 24.85 -7.45 5.41
CA GLY A 30 25.47 -7.85 6.68
C GLY A 30 24.50 -8.47 7.70
N PHE A 31 23.38 -9.02 7.27
CA PHE A 31 22.36 -9.58 8.17
C PHE A 31 22.86 -10.92 8.73
N SER A 32 23.06 -11.00 10.04
CA SER A 32 23.50 -12.22 10.71
C SER A 32 22.35 -12.94 11.39
N ARG A 33 21.41 -12.19 11.98
CA ARG A 33 20.26 -12.73 12.70
C ARG A 33 18.95 -11.95 12.47
N PRO A 34 18.34 -12.02 11.29
CA PRO A 34 17.11 -11.28 10.99
C PRO A 34 15.88 -11.83 11.70
N LEU A 35 15.01 -10.91 12.16
CA LEU A 35 13.61 -11.21 12.42
C LEU A 35 12.86 -11.31 11.08
N MET A 36 12.20 -12.43 10.84
CA MET A 36 11.51 -12.75 9.61
C MET A 36 9.99 -12.65 9.78
N ILE A 37 9.41 -11.54 9.32
CA ILE A 37 7.99 -11.21 9.45
C ILE A 37 7.23 -11.61 8.19
N VAL A 38 6.18 -12.40 8.36
CA VAL A 38 5.33 -12.90 7.26
C VAL A 38 3.85 -12.78 7.62
N CYS A 39 2.97 -12.63 6.63
CA CYS A 39 1.52 -12.58 6.87
C CYS A 39 0.85 -13.96 6.71
N GLY A 40 0.01 -14.35 7.66
CA GLY A 40 -0.68 -15.65 7.67
C GLY A 40 -1.60 -15.91 6.47
N ALA A 41 -2.17 -14.88 5.85
CA ALA A 41 -2.96 -15.02 4.62
C ALA A 41 -2.11 -15.45 3.39
N THR A 42 -0.78 -15.39 3.49
CA THR A 42 0.17 -15.91 2.49
C THR A 42 0.74 -17.28 2.84
N THR A 43 0.28 -17.92 3.92
CA THR A 43 0.54 -19.36 4.16
C THR A 43 -0.13 -20.24 3.11
N THR A 44 -1.09 -19.72 2.34
CA THR A 44 -1.85 -20.46 1.31
C THR A 44 -1.06 -20.72 0.03
N PHE A 45 0.18 -20.25 -0.09
CA PHE A 45 1.01 -20.51 -1.26
C PHE A 45 2.45 -20.78 -0.80
N GLY A 46 3.17 -21.66 -1.50
CA GLY A 46 4.54 -22.09 -1.17
C GLY A 46 5.61 -20.99 -1.06
N HIS A 47 5.24 -19.71 -1.07
CA HIS A 47 6.09 -18.55 -0.84
C HIS A 47 6.63 -18.47 0.59
N LEU A 48 5.84 -18.78 1.63
CA LEU A 48 6.33 -18.79 3.00
C LEU A 48 7.32 -19.94 3.23
N HIS A 49 7.06 -21.10 2.62
CA HIS A 49 7.99 -22.22 2.58
C HIS A 49 9.25 -21.88 1.77
N ARG A 50 9.11 -21.29 0.58
CA ARG A 50 10.23 -20.81 -0.25
C ARG A 50 11.06 -19.79 0.52
N MET A 51 10.45 -18.80 1.14
CA MET A 51 11.16 -17.81 1.92
C MET A 51 11.86 -18.40 3.13
N ARG A 52 11.25 -19.36 3.85
CA ARG A 52 11.92 -20.09 4.94
C ARG A 52 13.09 -20.92 4.41
N SER A 53 12.97 -21.49 3.21
CA SER A 53 14.05 -22.24 2.55
C SER A 53 15.17 -21.34 2.00
N MET A 54 14.87 -20.07 1.72
CA MET A 54 15.83 -19.04 1.27
C MET A 54 16.31 -18.13 2.41
N ALA A 55 15.78 -18.32 3.61
CA ALA A 55 16.27 -17.63 4.79
C ALA A 55 17.73 -18.03 5.05
N PRO A 56 18.51 -17.20 5.75
CA PRO A 56 19.79 -17.60 6.28
C PRO A 56 19.67 -18.98 6.98
N PRO A 57 20.70 -19.85 6.89
CA PRO A 57 20.62 -21.25 7.32
C PRO A 57 19.97 -21.44 8.70
N PRO A 58 19.34 -22.60 8.96
CA PRO A 58 18.61 -22.88 10.20
C PRO A 58 19.36 -22.40 11.45
N GLY A 59 18.67 -21.63 12.30
CA GLY A 59 19.27 -20.99 13.48
C GLY A 59 19.72 -19.53 13.28
N ARG A 60 19.69 -19.01 12.05
CA ARG A 60 20.02 -17.59 11.77
C ARG A 60 18.80 -16.68 11.60
N ALA A 61 17.61 -17.16 11.28
CA ALA A 61 16.41 -16.30 11.20
C ALA A 61 15.41 -16.63 12.32
N VAL A 62 14.72 -15.59 12.84
CA VAL A 62 13.71 -15.71 13.89
C VAL A 62 12.33 -15.46 13.26
N PRO A 63 11.45 -16.45 13.14
CA PRO A 63 10.16 -16.28 12.45
C PRO A 63 9.14 -15.54 13.33
N PHE A 64 8.34 -14.67 12.71
CA PHE A 64 7.17 -14.02 13.29
C PHE A 64 6.03 -13.94 12.27
N GLU A 65 4.81 -14.23 12.70
CA GLU A 65 3.64 -14.27 11.81
C GLU A 65 2.60 -13.21 12.20
N VAL A 66 2.31 -12.31 11.27
CA VAL A 66 1.22 -11.32 11.38
C VAL A 66 -0.08 -11.97 10.94
N ARG A 67 -1.05 -12.02 11.85
CA ARG A 67 -2.37 -12.65 11.61
C ARG A 67 -3.44 -11.67 11.14
N HIS A 68 -3.21 -10.38 11.29
CA HIS A 68 -4.15 -9.34 10.91
C HIS A 68 -3.94 -8.91 9.45
N THR A 69 -5.01 -8.39 8.84
CA THR A 69 -5.02 -7.79 7.48
C THR A 69 -4.43 -6.38 7.47
N VAL A 70 -4.13 -5.84 8.64
CA VAL A 70 -3.61 -4.50 8.94
C VAL A 70 -2.49 -4.61 9.97
N ALA A 71 -1.52 -3.71 9.95
CA ALA A 71 -0.51 -3.65 11.01
C ALA A 71 -1.20 -3.18 12.31
N HIS A 72 -1.07 -3.96 13.38
CA HIS A 72 -1.69 -3.66 14.67
C HIS A 72 -0.60 -3.48 15.73
N GLU A 73 -0.79 -2.55 16.66
CA GLU A 73 0.20 -2.25 17.70
C GLU A 73 0.62 -3.46 18.52
N ASP A 74 -0.30 -4.39 18.78
CA ASP A 74 -0.01 -5.63 19.51
C ASP A 74 0.98 -6.51 18.74
N ALA A 75 0.72 -6.74 17.45
CA ALA A 75 1.63 -7.51 16.61
C ALA A 75 3.00 -6.81 16.46
N ILE A 76 3.02 -5.48 16.43
CA ILE A 76 4.26 -4.69 16.42
C ILE A 76 5.02 -4.86 17.73
N ALA A 77 4.34 -4.78 18.88
CA ALA A 77 4.94 -4.92 20.20
C ALA A 77 5.46 -6.35 20.44
N GLU A 78 4.70 -7.37 20.07
CA GLU A 78 5.12 -8.77 20.15
C GLU A 78 6.35 -9.04 19.26
N ALA A 79 6.33 -8.56 18.02
CA ALA A 79 7.45 -8.70 17.10
C ALA A 79 8.71 -7.96 17.59
N LEU A 80 8.53 -6.77 18.20
CA LEU A 80 9.62 -5.99 18.77
C LEU A 80 10.23 -6.66 20.02
N SER A 81 9.41 -7.23 20.91
CA SER A 81 9.91 -8.02 22.04
C SER A 81 10.71 -9.22 21.55
N LEU A 82 10.18 -9.96 20.56
CA LEU A 82 10.89 -11.10 19.97
C LEU A 82 12.19 -10.67 19.27
N PHE A 83 12.20 -9.50 18.61
CA PHE A 83 13.41 -8.91 18.02
C PHE A 83 14.51 -8.76 19.08
N HIS A 84 14.17 -8.21 20.25
CA HIS A 84 15.13 -7.99 21.34
C HIS A 84 15.52 -9.28 22.05
N ASP A 85 14.55 -10.11 22.46
CA ASP A 85 14.78 -11.35 23.21
C ASP A 85 15.67 -12.31 22.45
N MET A 86 15.50 -12.37 21.14
CA MET A 86 16.30 -13.23 20.27
C MET A 86 17.55 -12.54 19.73
N SER A 87 17.87 -11.32 20.16
CA SER A 87 19.04 -10.54 19.71
C SER A 87 19.12 -10.42 18.19
N CYS A 88 18.00 -10.08 17.56
CA CYS A 88 17.94 -9.85 16.12
C CYS A 88 18.71 -8.57 15.76
N ASP A 89 19.34 -8.55 14.57
CA ASP A 89 20.13 -7.42 14.08
C ASP A 89 19.47 -6.65 12.94
N SER A 90 18.45 -7.25 12.33
CA SER A 90 17.83 -6.81 11.08
C SER A 90 16.42 -7.40 10.93
N VAL A 91 15.67 -6.91 9.95
CA VAL A 91 14.31 -7.40 9.66
C VAL A 91 14.19 -7.84 8.19
N ILE A 92 13.58 -8.99 7.94
CA ILE A 92 13.16 -9.42 6.60
C ILE A 92 11.65 -9.56 6.65
N ALA A 93 10.96 -8.92 5.70
CA ALA A 93 9.51 -8.92 5.67
C ALA A 93 8.98 -9.33 4.32
N ALA A 94 7.90 -10.10 4.31
CA ALA A 94 7.18 -10.38 3.09
C ALA A 94 5.70 -10.60 3.27
N GLY A 95 4.99 -10.36 2.19
CA GLY A 95 3.55 -10.58 2.12
C GLY A 95 2.82 -9.28 1.92
N SER A 96 1.70 -9.15 2.64
CA SER A 96 0.81 -8.01 2.54
C SER A 96 1.42 -6.72 3.11
N GLY A 97 0.76 -5.60 2.82
CA GLY A 97 1.06 -4.31 3.45
C GLY A 97 1.10 -4.38 4.98
N ALA A 98 0.29 -5.22 5.62
CA ALA A 98 0.31 -5.40 7.08
C ALA A 98 1.65 -5.95 7.59
N ALA A 99 2.17 -7.02 6.99
CA ALA A 99 3.47 -7.58 7.37
C ALA A 99 4.61 -6.59 7.11
N LEU A 100 4.55 -5.87 5.99
CA LEU A 100 5.56 -4.89 5.61
C LEU A 100 5.54 -3.66 6.53
N ASP A 101 4.36 -3.14 6.89
CA ASP A 101 4.22 -2.03 7.83
C ASP A 101 4.57 -2.44 9.28
N THR A 102 4.21 -3.66 9.71
CA THR A 102 4.70 -4.21 10.99
C THR A 102 6.23 -4.28 11.01
N ALA A 103 6.85 -4.77 9.94
CA ALA A 103 8.30 -4.86 9.86
C ALA A 103 9.00 -3.51 9.86
N ARG A 104 8.44 -2.53 9.15
CA ARG A 104 8.93 -1.15 9.17
C ARG A 104 8.80 -0.53 10.56
N ALA A 105 7.67 -0.76 11.23
CA ALA A 105 7.47 -0.31 12.60
C ALA A 105 8.48 -0.95 13.56
N VAL A 106 8.73 -2.26 13.46
CA VAL A 106 9.75 -2.95 14.26
C VAL A 106 11.15 -2.42 13.97
N ALA A 107 11.53 -2.28 12.70
CA ALA A 107 12.84 -1.76 12.31
C ALA A 107 13.05 -0.33 12.83
N MET A 108 12.00 0.50 12.78
CA MET A 108 11.97 1.84 13.33
C MET A 108 12.08 1.81 14.86
N LEU A 109 11.24 1.06 15.56
CA LEU A 109 11.20 1.03 17.03
C LEU A 109 12.48 0.45 17.63
N ALA A 110 13.01 -0.64 17.06
CA ALA A 110 14.25 -1.29 17.51
C ALA A 110 15.50 -0.41 17.34
N SER A 111 15.41 0.69 16.59
CA SER A 111 16.48 1.69 16.46
C SER A 111 16.40 2.81 17.51
N THR A 112 15.34 2.83 18.31
CA THR A 112 15.07 3.85 19.31
C THR A 112 14.79 3.22 20.68
N HIS A 113 14.76 4.04 21.72
CA HIS A 113 14.29 3.62 23.05
C HIS A 113 12.89 4.17 23.37
N ALA A 114 12.21 4.75 22.39
CA ALA A 114 10.94 5.43 22.58
C ALA A 114 9.77 4.49 22.21
N PRO A 115 8.66 4.51 22.96
CA PRO A 115 7.46 3.79 22.58
C PRO A 115 6.82 4.41 21.32
N LEU A 116 6.00 3.63 20.62
CA LEU A 116 5.32 4.05 19.40
C LEU A 116 4.54 5.37 19.58
N ALA A 117 3.83 5.52 20.69
CA ALA A 117 3.06 6.74 20.99
C ALA A 117 3.93 8.00 21.06
N GLU A 118 5.16 7.90 21.58
CA GLU A 118 6.10 9.03 21.61
C GLU A 118 6.65 9.32 20.20
N ILE A 119 6.94 8.29 19.40
CA ILE A 119 7.38 8.46 18.01
C ILE A 119 6.33 9.17 17.16
N VAL A 120 5.05 8.82 17.34
CA VAL A 120 3.93 9.49 16.63
C VAL A 120 3.93 11.00 16.90
N GLN A 121 4.20 11.42 18.13
CA GLN A 121 4.24 12.84 18.51
C GLN A 121 5.57 13.51 18.14
N ARG A 122 6.67 12.74 18.13
CA ARG A 122 8.04 13.22 17.93
C ARG A 122 8.77 12.35 16.90
N PRO A 123 8.38 12.41 15.61
CA PRO A 123 8.99 11.61 14.55
C PRO A 123 10.50 11.87 14.39
N ALA A 124 10.96 13.05 14.83
CA ALA A 124 12.38 13.40 14.86
C ALA A 124 13.25 12.47 15.72
N LEU A 125 12.66 11.69 16.63
CA LEU A 125 13.36 10.67 17.42
C LEU A 125 13.95 9.55 16.57
N VAL A 126 13.32 9.24 15.45
CA VAL A 126 13.81 8.23 14.51
C VAL A 126 14.92 8.88 13.70
N ARG A 127 16.17 8.55 14.01
CA ARG A 127 17.35 9.05 13.26
C ARG A 127 17.68 8.15 12.05
N ALA A 128 17.54 6.85 12.23
CA ALA A 128 17.68 5.81 11.21
C ALA A 128 16.95 4.56 11.71
N ALA A 129 16.41 3.73 10.82
CA ALA A 129 15.85 2.43 11.21
C ALA A 129 16.93 1.33 11.27
N LYS A 130 16.63 0.22 11.96
CA LYS A 130 17.41 -1.02 11.79
C LYS A 130 17.37 -1.47 10.32
N PRO A 131 18.43 -2.10 9.81
CA PRO A 131 18.46 -2.58 8.43
C PRO A 131 17.31 -3.56 8.17
N TRP A 132 16.63 -3.39 7.04
CA TRP A 132 15.54 -4.28 6.66
C TRP A 132 15.42 -4.50 5.16
N ILE A 133 14.84 -5.63 4.78
CA ILE A 133 14.56 -6.01 3.39
C ILE A 133 13.07 -6.32 3.25
N ALA A 134 12.48 -5.83 2.16
CA ALA A 134 11.10 -6.14 1.77
C ALA A 134 11.07 -7.12 0.60
N VAL A 135 10.23 -8.14 0.69
CA VAL A 135 9.81 -8.98 -0.42
C VAL A 135 8.34 -8.71 -0.68
N VAL A 136 8.04 -8.17 -1.86
CA VAL A 136 6.71 -7.69 -2.21
C VAL A 136 6.12 -8.63 -3.25
N PRO A 137 5.09 -9.43 -2.89
CA PRO A 137 4.51 -10.42 -3.79
C PRO A 137 3.46 -9.84 -4.74
N ALA A 138 2.97 -8.61 -4.47
CA ALA A 138 1.87 -7.99 -5.21
C ALA A 138 2.05 -6.46 -5.30
N PRO A 139 1.65 -5.82 -6.42
CA PRO A 139 1.67 -4.36 -6.57
C PRO A 139 0.98 -3.60 -5.43
N ALA A 140 -0.12 -4.15 -4.88
CA ALA A 140 -0.87 -3.58 -3.74
C ALA A 140 -0.05 -3.46 -2.44
N SER A 141 1.09 -4.16 -2.34
CA SER A 141 1.89 -4.24 -1.11
C SER A 141 3.18 -3.41 -1.19
N LEU A 142 3.27 -2.45 -2.12
CA LEU A 142 4.42 -1.56 -2.26
C LEU A 142 4.53 -0.45 -1.20
N VAL A 143 3.96 -0.68 0.00
CA VAL A 143 4.11 0.22 1.16
C VAL A 143 5.56 0.54 1.54
N PRO A 144 6.59 -0.32 1.30
CA PRO A 144 8.00 0.05 1.50
C PRO A 144 8.47 1.31 0.73
N LEU A 145 7.77 1.70 -0.33
CA LEU A 145 8.05 2.90 -1.11
C LEU A 145 7.44 4.18 -0.51
N SER A 146 6.43 4.02 0.35
CA SER A 146 5.77 5.12 1.03
C SER A 146 6.66 5.70 2.13
N ASP A 147 6.53 6.99 2.41
CA ASP A 147 7.09 7.66 3.57
C ASP A 147 6.23 7.52 4.84
N ARG A 148 5.19 6.69 4.81
CA ARG A 148 4.30 6.44 5.96
C ARG A 148 4.22 4.96 6.29
N ILE A 149 4.10 4.66 7.58
CA ILE A 149 3.60 3.39 8.10
C ILE A 149 2.16 3.63 8.54
N VAL A 150 1.23 2.77 8.13
CA VAL A 150 -0.16 2.84 8.60
C VAL A 150 -0.41 1.71 9.58
N ALA A 151 -0.83 2.04 10.80
CA ALA A 151 -1.05 1.06 11.85
C ALA A 151 -2.33 1.37 12.64
N ASP A 152 -2.93 0.31 13.17
CA ASP A 152 -4.01 0.39 14.15
C ASP A 152 -3.42 0.37 15.56
N VAL A 153 -3.78 1.39 16.34
CA VAL A 153 -3.38 1.56 17.74
C VAL A 153 -4.60 1.51 18.64
N ARG A 154 -4.44 0.96 19.84
CA ARG A 154 -5.54 0.88 20.81
C ARG A 154 -5.92 2.29 21.22
N GLY A 155 -7.23 2.53 21.23
CA GLY A 155 -7.77 3.72 21.86
C GLY A 155 -7.62 3.64 23.38
N GLU A 156 -7.89 4.76 24.05
CA GLU A 156 -8.12 4.78 25.49
C GLU A 156 -9.27 3.84 25.89
N VAL A 157 -9.32 3.46 27.16
CA VAL A 157 -10.36 2.56 27.68
C VAL A 157 -11.75 3.09 27.32
N GLY A 158 -12.54 2.26 26.63
CA GLY A 158 -13.89 2.62 26.17
C GLY A 158 -13.94 3.36 24.84
N THR A 159 -12.80 3.56 24.16
CA THR A 159 -12.75 4.17 22.83
C THR A 159 -12.36 3.16 21.75
N PRO A 160 -12.84 3.31 20.50
CA PRO A 160 -12.45 2.43 19.39
C PRO A 160 -10.94 2.50 19.09
N THR A 161 -10.40 1.41 18.53
CA THR A 161 -9.08 1.41 17.88
C THR A 161 -8.97 2.56 16.90
N GLN A 162 -7.83 3.25 16.92
CA GLN A 162 -7.54 4.38 16.04
C GLN A 162 -6.57 3.95 14.96
N ARG A 163 -6.82 4.40 13.73
CA ARG A 163 -5.91 4.17 12.62
C ARG A 163 -5.03 5.40 12.44
N ILE A 164 -3.73 5.20 12.54
CA ILE A 164 -2.75 6.28 12.49
C ILE A 164 -1.80 6.10 11.31
N ALA A 165 -1.26 7.22 10.83
CA ALA A 165 -0.15 7.27 9.90
C ALA A 165 1.09 7.83 10.61
N ILE A 166 2.16 7.06 10.60
CA ILE A 166 3.42 7.38 11.26
C ILE A 166 4.43 7.81 10.19
N ASP A 167 5.13 8.92 10.41
CA ASP A 167 6.24 9.34 9.54
C ASP A 167 7.35 8.28 9.54
N ALA A 168 7.59 7.73 8.36
CA ALA A 168 8.55 6.69 8.08
C ALA A 168 9.51 7.09 6.95
N SER A 169 9.69 8.40 6.73
CA SER A 169 10.60 8.96 5.71
C SER A 169 12.05 8.48 5.87
N ARG A 170 12.44 8.13 7.11
CA ARG A 170 13.76 7.61 7.50
C ARG A 170 13.83 6.08 7.65
N VAL A 171 12.74 5.37 7.37
CA VAL A 171 12.63 3.91 7.49
C VAL A 171 12.77 3.28 6.10
N ARG A 172 13.92 3.53 5.45
CA ARG A 172 14.18 3.06 4.09
C ARG A 172 14.73 1.62 4.10
N PRO A 173 14.23 0.73 3.22
CA PRO A 173 14.75 -0.62 3.12
C PRO A 173 16.13 -0.63 2.45
N ALA A 174 16.96 -1.61 2.81
CA ALA A 174 18.20 -1.89 2.09
C ALA A 174 17.93 -2.45 0.68
N ARG A 175 16.82 -3.16 0.52
CA ARG A 175 16.34 -3.68 -0.77
C ARG A 175 14.83 -3.92 -0.74
N ILE A 176 14.18 -3.71 -1.88
CA ILE A 176 12.81 -4.16 -2.15
C ILE A 176 12.88 -5.17 -3.29
N LEU A 177 12.41 -6.38 -3.06
CA LEU A 177 12.37 -7.47 -4.04
C LEU A 177 10.92 -7.66 -4.48
N CYS A 178 10.58 -7.15 -5.66
CA CYS A 178 9.26 -7.32 -6.28
C CYS A 178 9.34 -8.52 -7.21
N ASP A 179 8.89 -9.67 -6.70
CA ASP A 179 8.95 -10.92 -7.44
C ASP A 179 7.71 -11.06 -8.32
N THR A 180 7.92 -10.99 -9.62
CA THR A 180 6.81 -11.02 -10.58
C THR A 180 6.15 -12.38 -10.69
N ASP A 181 6.83 -13.48 -10.35
CA ASP A 181 6.23 -14.82 -10.38
C ASP A 181 5.29 -15.06 -9.20
N CYS A 182 5.50 -14.37 -8.07
CA CYS A 182 4.51 -14.35 -6.99
C CYS A 182 3.14 -13.88 -7.50
N MET A 183 3.12 -12.92 -8.42
CA MET A 183 1.86 -12.35 -8.92
C MET A 183 1.05 -13.35 -9.77
N ARG A 184 1.71 -14.33 -10.40
CA ARG A 184 1.02 -15.41 -11.15
C ARG A 184 0.19 -16.31 -10.26
N ALA A 185 0.62 -16.48 -9.00
CA ALA A 185 -0.07 -17.30 -8.02
C ALA A 185 -1.27 -16.58 -7.37
N LEU A 186 -1.41 -15.27 -7.59
CA LEU A 186 -2.49 -14.48 -6.99
C LEU A 186 -3.78 -14.59 -7.81
N PRO A 187 -4.96 -14.55 -7.17
CA PRO A 187 -6.22 -14.38 -7.88
C PRO A 187 -6.19 -13.09 -8.72
N PRO A 188 -6.62 -13.11 -9.99
CA PRO A 188 -6.61 -11.94 -10.86
C PRO A 188 -7.27 -10.71 -10.21
N GLN A 189 -8.40 -10.91 -9.53
CA GLN A 189 -9.14 -9.86 -8.82
C GLN A 189 -8.29 -9.15 -7.75
N THR A 190 -7.37 -9.87 -7.10
CA THR A 190 -6.47 -9.28 -6.09
C THR A 190 -5.49 -8.30 -6.75
N VAL A 191 -5.02 -8.62 -7.95
CA VAL A 191 -4.11 -7.74 -8.69
C VAL A 191 -4.86 -6.54 -9.26
N ALA A 192 -6.05 -6.75 -9.84
CA ALA A 192 -6.92 -5.66 -10.29
C ALA A 192 -7.19 -4.66 -9.16
N ALA A 193 -7.64 -5.16 -8.00
CA ALA A 193 -7.90 -4.35 -6.81
C ALA A 193 -6.66 -3.55 -6.37
N GLY A 194 -5.47 -4.14 -6.45
CA GLY A 194 -4.21 -3.46 -6.17
C GLY A 194 -3.89 -2.32 -7.14
N LEU A 195 -4.12 -2.55 -8.43
CA LEU A 195 -3.91 -1.53 -9.46
C LEU A 195 -4.94 -0.40 -9.37
N PHE A 196 -6.19 -0.67 -8.94
CA PHE A 196 -7.16 0.37 -8.60
C PHE A 196 -6.67 1.24 -7.42
N ALA A 197 -6.09 0.63 -6.39
CA ALA A 197 -5.50 1.38 -5.28
C ALA A 197 -4.29 2.22 -5.70
N ALA A 198 -3.47 1.72 -6.63
CA ALA A 198 -2.38 2.51 -7.23
C ALA A 198 -2.92 3.67 -8.07
N LEU A 199 -3.97 3.43 -8.87
CA LEU A 199 -4.59 4.45 -9.70
C LEU A 199 -5.21 5.56 -8.86
N MET A 200 -5.86 5.21 -7.74
CA MET A 200 -6.38 6.16 -6.76
C MET A 200 -5.28 7.08 -6.24
N GLN A 201 -4.17 6.52 -5.76
CA GLN A 201 -3.04 7.31 -5.26
C GLN A 201 -2.48 8.26 -6.34
N ALA A 202 -2.30 7.77 -7.56
CA ALA A 202 -1.82 8.60 -8.65
C ALA A 202 -2.82 9.72 -9.01
N ALA A 203 -4.11 9.41 -9.03
CA ALA A 203 -5.17 10.39 -9.32
C ALA A 203 -5.26 11.47 -8.24
N GLU A 204 -5.16 11.10 -6.96
CA GLU A 204 -5.12 12.05 -5.84
C GLU A 204 -3.90 12.98 -5.92
N THR A 205 -2.71 12.46 -6.27
CA THR A 205 -1.53 13.30 -6.52
C THR A 205 -1.75 14.31 -7.65
N LEU A 206 -2.45 13.91 -8.72
CA LEU A 206 -2.67 14.77 -9.88
C LEU A 206 -3.77 15.81 -9.64
N ALA A 207 -4.71 15.51 -8.74
CA ALA A 207 -5.75 16.44 -8.28
C ALA A 207 -5.19 17.54 -7.36
N GLU A 208 -4.08 17.29 -6.67
CA GLU A 208 -3.46 18.29 -5.80
C GLU A 208 -2.79 19.41 -6.61
N ALA A 209 -3.30 20.63 -6.43
CA ALA A 209 -2.82 21.81 -7.17
C ALA A 209 -1.36 22.16 -6.87
N ASP A 210 -0.91 21.93 -5.63
CA ASP A 210 0.44 22.21 -5.14
C ASP A 210 1.37 20.99 -5.18
N ALA A 211 0.96 19.89 -5.83
CA ALA A 211 1.81 18.71 -5.97
C ALA A 211 3.13 19.06 -6.71
N PRO A 212 4.31 18.71 -6.15
CA PRO A 212 5.59 18.96 -6.80
C PRO A 212 5.69 18.29 -8.17
N HIS A 213 6.49 18.86 -9.07
CA HIS A 213 6.66 18.33 -10.44
C HIS A 213 7.09 16.86 -10.48
N ALA A 214 7.97 16.43 -9.58
CA ALA A 214 8.41 15.04 -9.50
C ALA A 214 7.26 14.10 -9.14
N ASN A 215 6.44 14.45 -8.15
CA ASN A 215 5.25 13.70 -7.74
C ASN A 215 4.25 13.61 -8.91
N ARG A 216 3.98 14.73 -9.60
CA ARG A 216 3.10 14.76 -10.78
C ARG A 216 3.63 13.89 -11.91
N ALA A 217 4.94 13.91 -12.18
CA ALA A 217 5.55 13.09 -13.22
C ALA A 217 5.45 11.58 -12.92
N LEU A 218 5.68 11.19 -11.67
CA LEU A 218 5.49 9.81 -11.20
C LEU A 218 4.03 9.38 -11.30
N ALA A 219 3.10 10.19 -10.80
CA ALA A 219 1.68 9.89 -10.86
C ALA A 219 1.17 9.77 -12.30
N ALA A 220 1.54 10.70 -13.18
CA ALA A 220 1.19 10.64 -14.60
C ALA A 220 1.79 9.40 -15.29
N GLY A 221 3.02 9.02 -14.93
CA GLY A 221 3.62 7.78 -15.41
C GLY A 221 2.89 6.53 -14.94
N ALA A 222 2.50 6.47 -13.66
CA ALA A 222 1.69 5.38 -13.12
C ALA A 222 0.36 5.24 -13.88
N VAL A 223 -0.36 6.35 -14.09
CA VAL A 223 -1.61 6.35 -14.88
C VAL A 223 -1.38 5.84 -16.30
N ARG A 224 -0.34 6.32 -16.99
CA ARG A 224 -0.02 5.87 -18.35
C ARG A 224 0.29 4.38 -18.41
N LEU A 225 1.04 3.85 -17.46
CA LEU A 225 1.36 2.42 -17.41
C LEU A 225 0.11 1.58 -17.10
N ILE A 226 -0.71 1.97 -16.12
CA ILE A 226 -1.98 1.28 -15.81
C ILE A 226 -2.96 1.33 -16.99
N ALA A 227 -2.98 2.43 -17.75
CA ALA A 227 -3.75 2.51 -18.99
C ALA A 227 -3.14 1.63 -20.10
N GLY A 228 -1.81 1.60 -20.18
CA GLY A 228 -1.01 0.90 -21.19
C GLY A 228 -1.01 -0.63 -21.06
N THR A 229 -1.17 -1.18 -19.85
CA THR A 229 -1.19 -2.62 -19.51
C THR A 229 -2.42 -3.38 -20.03
N GLY A 230 -2.92 -3.03 -21.23
CA GLY A 230 -4.20 -3.54 -21.75
C GLY A 230 -5.44 -2.90 -21.11
N GLY A 231 -5.24 -1.93 -20.20
CA GLY A 231 -6.26 -1.53 -19.24
C GLY A 231 -6.37 -2.59 -18.14
N LEU A 232 -6.68 -2.18 -16.92
CA LEU A 232 -6.93 -3.03 -15.75
C LEU A 232 -7.69 -4.34 -16.06
N LEU A 233 -8.53 -4.33 -17.10
CA LEU A 233 -9.33 -5.47 -17.56
C LEU A 233 -8.55 -6.57 -18.32
N ALA A 234 -7.96 -6.27 -19.48
CA ALA A 234 -7.30 -7.29 -20.30
C ALA A 234 -5.95 -7.73 -19.70
N GLY A 235 -5.31 -6.83 -18.96
CA GLY A 235 -4.04 -7.13 -18.31
C GLY A 235 -4.21 -8.18 -17.23
N VAL A 236 -5.23 -8.07 -16.37
CA VAL A 236 -5.34 -8.89 -15.15
C VAL A 236 -5.57 -10.37 -15.41
N THR A 237 -6.36 -10.74 -16.44
CA THR A 237 -6.47 -12.14 -16.88
C THR A 237 -5.19 -12.64 -17.55
N ALA A 238 -4.50 -11.77 -18.30
CA ALA A 238 -3.21 -12.07 -18.91
C ALA A 238 -2.07 -12.17 -17.88
N LEU A 239 -2.17 -11.62 -16.67
CA LEU A 239 -1.09 -11.70 -15.67
C LEU A 239 -0.80 -13.14 -15.22
N SER A 240 -1.79 -14.04 -15.32
CA SER A 240 -1.64 -15.46 -15.06
C SER A 240 -0.94 -16.22 -16.19
N ASP A 241 -0.84 -15.63 -17.39
CA ASP A 241 -0.11 -16.18 -18.53
C ASP A 241 1.39 -16.24 -18.21
N PRO A 242 2.06 -17.41 -18.31
CA PRO A 242 3.51 -17.52 -18.14
C PRO A 242 4.31 -16.47 -18.93
N ASP A 243 3.88 -16.12 -20.14
CA ASP A 243 4.60 -15.24 -21.05
C ASP A 243 4.36 -13.75 -20.78
N ALA A 244 3.43 -13.39 -19.89
CA ALA A 244 3.11 -12.01 -19.53
C ALA A 244 4.11 -11.34 -18.58
N THR A 245 5.38 -11.75 -18.54
CA THR A 245 6.41 -11.21 -17.63
C THR A 245 6.55 -9.69 -17.76
N ALA A 246 6.60 -9.15 -18.98
CA ALA A 246 6.70 -7.71 -19.19
C ALA A 246 5.51 -6.95 -18.58
N LEU A 247 4.31 -7.48 -18.75
CA LEU A 247 3.09 -6.91 -18.17
C LEU A 247 3.13 -6.92 -16.65
N ARG A 248 3.67 -8.00 -16.06
CA ARG A 248 3.83 -8.12 -14.61
C ARG A 248 4.84 -7.11 -14.05
N ILE A 249 5.96 -6.90 -14.74
CA ILE A 249 6.94 -5.87 -14.40
C ILE A 249 6.28 -4.50 -14.46
N THR A 250 5.57 -4.18 -15.55
CA THR A 250 4.88 -2.90 -15.70
C THR A 250 3.85 -2.64 -14.60
N ALA A 251 3.13 -3.67 -14.13
CA ALA A 251 2.19 -3.53 -13.02
C ALA A 251 2.89 -3.12 -11.70
N PHE A 252 4.05 -3.71 -11.40
CA PHE A 252 4.87 -3.30 -10.25
C PHE A 252 5.45 -1.90 -10.41
N GLU A 253 5.97 -1.56 -11.59
CA GLU A 253 6.49 -0.23 -11.89
C GLU A 253 5.41 0.83 -11.68
N ALA A 254 4.21 0.61 -12.23
CA ALA A 254 3.12 1.55 -12.12
C ALA A 254 2.67 1.77 -10.68
N ALA A 255 2.49 0.69 -9.92
CA ALA A 255 2.13 0.79 -8.50
C ALA A 255 3.26 1.42 -7.67
N GLY A 256 4.52 1.18 -8.02
CA GLY A 256 5.66 1.79 -7.36
C GLY A 256 5.75 3.29 -7.62
N MET A 257 5.53 3.70 -8.87
CA MET A 257 5.43 5.12 -9.23
C MET A 257 4.26 5.80 -8.51
N ALA A 258 3.10 5.15 -8.42
CA ALA A 258 1.95 5.67 -7.67
C ALA A 258 2.27 5.88 -6.18
N ALA A 259 2.87 4.88 -5.52
CA ALA A 259 3.27 4.96 -4.12
C ALA A 259 4.29 6.08 -3.89
N LEU A 260 5.34 6.16 -4.73
CA LEU A 260 6.34 7.22 -4.64
C LEU A 260 5.75 8.62 -4.88
N SER A 261 4.71 8.73 -5.70
CA SER A 261 4.05 10.01 -5.99
C SER A 261 3.34 10.62 -4.78
N ARG A 262 3.02 9.84 -3.75
CA ARG A 262 2.40 10.31 -2.50
C ARG A 262 3.39 10.80 -1.44
N ASN A 263 4.68 10.51 -1.60
CA ASN A 263 5.68 10.91 -0.61
C ASN A 263 5.74 12.44 -0.45
N GLY A 264 5.70 12.92 0.78
CA GLY A 264 5.67 14.34 1.14
C GLY A 264 4.32 15.04 0.88
N ARG A 265 3.28 14.29 0.50
CA ARG A 265 1.91 14.79 0.25
C ARG A 265 0.95 14.25 1.31
N SER A 266 -0.29 14.73 1.40
CA SER A 266 -1.29 14.15 2.33
C SER A 266 -1.60 12.68 1.99
N ILE A 267 -2.46 12.00 2.73
CA ILE A 267 -2.88 10.64 2.32
C ILE A 267 -3.81 10.73 1.10
N GLY A 268 -4.63 11.77 1.01
CA GLY A 268 -5.72 11.89 0.04
C GLY A 268 -7.04 11.40 0.64
N ALA A 269 -8.16 12.00 0.23
CA ALA A 269 -9.47 11.73 0.82
C ALA A 269 -9.99 10.30 0.53
N ALA A 270 -9.86 9.82 -0.71
CA ALA A 270 -10.28 8.49 -1.09
C ALA A 270 -9.36 7.41 -0.50
N SER A 271 -8.05 7.66 -0.47
CA SER A 271 -7.10 6.79 0.23
C SER A 271 -7.36 6.76 1.73
N ALA A 272 -7.68 7.90 2.37
CA ALA A 272 -7.97 7.97 3.79
C ALA A 272 -9.26 7.22 4.16
N LEU A 273 -10.34 7.40 3.38
CA LEU A 273 -11.58 6.64 3.58
C LEU A 273 -11.36 5.13 3.37
N THR A 274 -10.56 4.77 2.38
CA THR A 274 -10.16 3.38 2.13
C THR A 274 -9.44 2.78 3.34
N LEU A 275 -8.46 3.50 3.91
CA LEU A 275 -7.71 3.05 5.07
C LEU A 275 -8.60 2.94 6.32
N ALA A 276 -9.49 3.90 6.55
CA ALA A 276 -10.42 3.86 7.67
C ALA A 276 -11.37 2.65 7.61
N LEU A 277 -11.94 2.36 6.43
CA LEU A 277 -12.77 1.17 6.20
C LEU A 277 -11.98 -0.14 6.40
N THR A 278 -10.73 -0.17 5.92
CA THR A 278 -9.81 -1.31 6.10
C THR A 278 -9.59 -1.61 7.58
N GLY A 279 -9.32 -0.59 8.40
CA GLY A 279 -9.12 -0.75 9.84
C GLY A 279 -10.38 -1.14 10.59
N ARG A 280 -11.52 -0.51 10.26
CA ARG A 280 -12.80 -0.77 10.93
C ARG A 280 -13.32 -2.19 10.74
N HIS A 281 -13.16 -2.72 9.53
CA HIS A 281 -13.78 -3.98 9.11
C HIS A 281 -12.77 -5.12 8.92
N GLY A 282 -11.47 -4.85 9.05
CA GLY A 282 -10.42 -5.88 8.91
C GLY A 282 -10.32 -6.46 7.50
N VAL A 283 -10.73 -5.71 6.47
CA VAL A 283 -10.71 -6.16 5.06
C VAL A 283 -9.52 -5.61 4.29
N ARG A 284 -9.28 -6.09 3.07
CA ARG A 284 -8.20 -5.59 2.20
C ARG A 284 -8.60 -4.25 1.57
N HIS A 285 -7.64 -3.34 1.44
CA HIS A 285 -7.87 -1.98 0.92
C HIS A 285 -8.18 -1.93 -0.58
N GLY A 286 -7.63 -2.86 -1.39
CA GLY A 286 -7.78 -2.83 -2.85
C GLY A 286 -9.24 -2.85 -3.34
N PRO A 287 -10.08 -3.80 -2.88
CA PRO A 287 -11.49 -3.83 -3.25
C PRO A 287 -12.27 -2.56 -2.85
N ILE A 288 -11.94 -1.98 -1.70
CA ILE A 288 -12.52 -0.70 -1.25
C ILE A 288 -12.10 0.43 -2.21
N ALA A 289 -10.82 0.49 -2.57
CA ALA A 289 -10.31 1.48 -3.50
C ALA A 289 -11.00 1.38 -4.88
N ALA A 290 -11.21 0.15 -5.37
CA ALA A 290 -11.91 -0.10 -6.63
C ALA A 290 -13.38 0.36 -6.59
N ALA A 291 -14.06 0.19 -5.45
CA ALA A 291 -15.44 0.65 -5.26
C ALA A 291 -15.54 2.19 -5.16
N LEU A 292 -14.59 2.84 -4.48
CA LEU A 292 -14.62 4.29 -4.23
C LEU A 292 -14.11 5.13 -5.40
N LEU A 293 -13.11 4.66 -6.16
CA LEU A 293 -12.43 5.49 -7.14
C LEU A 293 -13.36 6.09 -8.21
N PRO A 294 -14.30 5.34 -8.82
CA PRO A 294 -15.23 5.92 -9.79
C PRO A 294 -16.06 7.06 -9.21
N ALA A 295 -16.60 6.87 -8.00
CA ALA A 295 -17.40 7.87 -7.30
C ALA A 295 -16.58 9.12 -6.97
N TRP A 296 -15.35 8.95 -6.47
CA TRP A 296 -14.45 10.05 -6.18
C TRP A 296 -14.10 10.87 -7.43
N THR A 297 -13.88 10.22 -8.58
CA THR A 297 -13.61 10.94 -9.83
C THR A 297 -14.82 11.69 -10.40
N ALA A 298 -16.04 11.31 -10.01
CA ALA A 298 -17.27 11.97 -10.45
C ALA A 298 -17.65 13.19 -9.60
N MET A 299 -16.95 13.45 -8.48
CA MET A 299 -17.24 14.57 -7.59
C MET A 299 -16.73 15.90 -8.16
N ASP A 300 -17.55 16.94 -8.04
CA ASP A 300 -17.21 18.31 -8.46
C ASP A 300 -15.99 18.84 -7.69
N GLY A 301 -15.11 19.55 -8.40
CA GLY A 301 -13.93 20.20 -7.81
C GLY A 301 -12.75 19.27 -7.50
N HIS A 302 -12.89 17.96 -7.69
CA HIS A 302 -11.78 16.99 -7.60
C HIS A 302 -11.36 16.47 -8.98
N GLY A 303 -12.28 16.57 -9.95
CA GLY A 303 -12.17 16.04 -11.31
C GLY A 303 -11.22 16.77 -12.24
N GLY A 304 -11.22 18.10 -12.38
CA GLY A 304 -10.61 18.73 -13.58
C GLY A 304 -9.16 18.32 -13.94
N ALA A 305 -8.25 18.24 -12.96
CA ALA A 305 -6.86 17.82 -13.20
C ALA A 305 -6.68 16.29 -13.22
N ALA A 306 -7.42 15.56 -12.39
CA ALA A 306 -7.42 14.09 -12.37
C ALA A 306 -8.10 13.52 -13.62
N GLU A 307 -9.19 14.11 -14.08
CA GLU A 307 -9.91 13.78 -15.30
C GLU A 307 -9.04 14.00 -16.53
N ALA A 308 -8.36 15.15 -16.62
CA ALA A 308 -7.39 15.39 -17.68
C ALA A 308 -6.24 14.37 -17.66
N ALA A 309 -5.76 14.00 -16.47
CA ALA A 309 -4.70 13.02 -16.33
C ALA A 309 -5.14 11.58 -16.64
N LEU A 310 -6.38 11.23 -16.31
CA LEU A 310 -7.00 9.93 -16.52
C LEU A 310 -7.69 9.83 -17.89
N ALA A 311 -7.75 10.90 -18.68
CA ALA A 311 -8.32 10.93 -20.02
C ALA A 311 -7.81 9.81 -20.97
N PRO A 312 -6.53 9.37 -20.91
CA PRO A 312 -6.08 8.22 -21.70
C PRO A 312 -6.86 6.91 -21.40
N LEU A 313 -7.35 6.74 -20.17
CA LEU A 313 -8.22 5.62 -19.80
C LEU A 313 -9.58 5.71 -20.50
N VAL A 314 -10.14 6.91 -20.61
CA VAL A 314 -11.41 7.18 -21.29
C VAL A 314 -11.31 6.85 -22.77
N ALA A 315 -10.27 7.36 -23.43
CA ALA A 315 -10.03 7.15 -24.85
C ALA A 315 -9.88 5.65 -25.19
N LYS A 316 -9.17 4.90 -24.33
CA LYS A 316 -8.99 3.45 -24.52
C LYS A 316 -10.26 2.64 -24.23
N ALA A 317 -11.04 3.05 -23.23
CA ALA A 317 -12.29 2.38 -22.86
C ALA A 317 -13.47 2.72 -23.78
N GLY A 318 -13.39 3.81 -24.57
CA GLY A 318 -14.52 4.31 -25.35
C GLY A 318 -15.68 4.81 -24.47
N ALA A 319 -15.38 5.24 -23.25
CA ALA A 319 -16.38 5.62 -22.25
C ALA A 319 -16.75 7.12 -22.33
N PRO A 320 -17.94 7.52 -21.87
CA PRO A 320 -18.36 8.93 -21.89
C PRO A 320 -17.67 9.80 -20.82
N SER A 321 -17.02 9.20 -19.82
CA SER A 321 -16.31 9.89 -18.74
C SER A 321 -15.25 8.98 -18.10
N VAL A 322 -14.37 9.57 -17.28
CA VAL A 322 -13.40 8.83 -16.45
C VAL A 322 -14.11 7.88 -15.49
N ALA A 323 -15.13 8.38 -14.79
CA ALA A 323 -15.91 7.54 -13.87
C ALA A 323 -16.53 6.34 -14.59
N ALA A 324 -17.10 6.53 -15.79
CA ALA A 324 -17.66 5.44 -16.58
C ALA A 324 -16.59 4.44 -17.05
N ALA A 325 -15.40 4.90 -17.45
CA ALA A 325 -14.29 4.03 -17.82
C ALA A 325 -13.84 3.16 -16.63
N LEU A 326 -13.72 3.76 -15.44
CA LEU A 326 -13.31 3.07 -14.21
C LEU A 326 -14.35 2.05 -13.76
N THR A 327 -15.65 2.41 -13.81
CA THR A 327 -16.78 1.51 -13.56
C THR A 327 -16.70 0.29 -14.47
N ALA A 328 -16.59 0.49 -15.79
CA ALA A 328 -16.50 -0.62 -16.73
C ALA A 328 -15.28 -1.53 -16.47
N MET A 329 -14.13 -0.94 -16.14
CA MET A 329 -12.92 -1.69 -15.79
C MET A 329 -13.08 -2.50 -14.49
N ARG A 330 -13.75 -1.93 -13.49
CA ARG A 330 -14.01 -2.58 -12.19
C ARG A 330 -14.96 -3.76 -12.37
N ASP A 331 -16.08 -3.54 -13.05
CA ASP A 331 -17.14 -4.54 -13.25
C ASP A 331 -16.60 -5.73 -14.04
N ALA A 332 -15.85 -5.44 -15.11
CA ALA A 332 -15.26 -6.47 -15.94
C ALA A 332 -14.09 -7.21 -15.23
N ALA A 333 -13.48 -6.62 -14.21
CA ALA A 333 -12.55 -7.31 -13.30
C ALA A 333 -13.28 -8.12 -12.20
N GLY A 334 -14.61 -8.13 -12.16
CA GLY A 334 -15.41 -8.84 -11.16
C GLY A 334 -15.24 -8.28 -9.75
N LEU A 335 -14.97 -6.98 -9.62
CA LEU A 335 -14.85 -6.29 -8.34
C LEU A 335 -16.18 -5.66 -7.93
N ALA A 336 -16.44 -5.66 -6.63
CA ALA A 336 -17.71 -5.15 -6.09
C ALA A 336 -17.91 -3.66 -6.45
N PRO A 337 -19.12 -3.28 -6.87
CA PRO A 337 -19.39 -1.94 -7.36
C PRO A 337 -19.57 -0.90 -6.25
N ALA A 338 -19.86 -1.32 -5.02
CA ALA A 338 -20.14 -0.42 -3.91
C ALA A 338 -19.63 -0.96 -2.56
N ILE A 339 -19.44 -0.05 -1.61
CA ILE A 339 -19.04 -0.34 -0.23
C ILE A 339 -20.04 -1.29 0.45
N ARG A 340 -21.33 -1.11 0.20
CA ARG A 340 -22.40 -1.94 0.78
C ARG A 340 -22.36 -3.38 0.27
N GLU A 341 -22.01 -3.59 -1.00
CA GLU A 341 -21.86 -4.93 -1.58
C GLU A 341 -20.63 -5.68 -1.06
N LEU A 342 -19.66 -4.95 -0.50
CA LEU A 342 -18.57 -5.53 0.28
C LEU A 342 -18.99 -5.86 1.73
N GLY A 343 -20.25 -5.61 2.12
CA GLY A 343 -20.75 -5.80 3.48
C GLY A 343 -20.19 -4.79 4.48
N LEU A 344 -19.74 -3.62 4.00
CA LEU A 344 -19.07 -2.61 4.82
C LEU A 344 -20.01 -1.42 5.09
N GLU A 345 -19.79 -0.77 6.23
CA GLU A 345 -20.53 0.42 6.66
C GLU A 345 -19.58 1.61 6.86
N ILE A 346 -20.02 2.80 6.41
CA ILE A 346 -19.33 4.07 6.66
C ILE A 346 -19.97 4.74 7.90
N ASP A 347 -19.69 4.17 9.07
CA ASP A 347 -20.17 4.70 10.35
C ASP A 347 -19.47 6.02 10.75
N ALA A 348 -19.96 6.67 11.81
CA ALA A 348 -19.38 7.93 12.29
C ALA A 348 -17.90 7.82 12.68
N ASN A 349 -17.46 6.64 13.15
CA ASN A 349 -16.06 6.42 13.49
C ASN A 349 -15.20 6.31 12.22
N VAL A 350 -15.67 5.59 11.18
CA VAL A 350 -14.98 5.53 9.88
C VAL A 350 -14.77 6.93 9.32
N ARG A 351 -15.81 7.78 9.32
CA ARG A 351 -15.71 9.17 8.83
C ARG A 351 -14.68 9.97 9.61
N LYS A 352 -14.75 9.94 10.95
CA LYS A 352 -13.79 10.63 11.83
C LYS A 352 -12.35 10.17 11.61
N GLN A 353 -12.12 8.86 11.49
CA GLN A 353 -10.79 8.30 11.22
C GLN A 353 -10.27 8.72 9.84
N ALA A 354 -11.12 8.69 8.82
CA ALA A 354 -10.77 9.11 7.47
C ALA A 354 -10.42 10.61 7.41
N GLU A 355 -11.20 11.47 8.06
CA GLU A 355 -10.91 12.90 8.15
C GLU A 355 -9.58 13.16 8.87
N ALA A 356 -9.31 12.45 9.97
CA ALA A 356 -8.04 12.56 10.69
C ALA A 356 -6.84 12.14 9.84
N LEU A 357 -6.96 11.05 9.07
CA LEU A 357 -5.93 10.57 8.16
C LEU A 357 -5.70 11.50 6.95
N ALA A 358 -6.78 12.09 6.41
CA ALA A 358 -6.70 13.02 5.29
C ALA A 358 -6.09 14.37 5.70
N GLY A 359 -6.23 14.74 6.98
CA GLY A 359 -5.83 16.03 7.51
C GLY A 359 -6.86 17.13 7.22
N PRO A 360 -6.61 18.37 7.70
CA PRO A 360 -7.60 19.46 7.66
C PRO A 360 -8.05 19.80 6.23
N ASP A 361 -7.14 19.77 5.27
CA ASP A 361 -7.44 20.11 3.86
C ASP A 361 -8.26 19.02 3.16
N GLY A 362 -8.25 17.79 3.68
CA GLY A 362 -8.93 16.64 3.08
C GLY A 362 -10.26 16.27 3.75
N ALA A 363 -10.57 16.82 4.93
CA ALA A 363 -11.74 16.42 5.71
C ALA A 363 -13.08 16.65 4.97
N ALA A 364 -13.24 17.81 4.33
CA ALA A 364 -14.45 18.11 3.55
C ALA A 364 -14.63 17.16 2.35
N ALA A 365 -13.53 16.81 1.68
CA ALA A 365 -13.53 15.86 0.57
C ALA A 365 -13.89 14.43 1.05
N VAL A 366 -13.40 14.02 2.23
CA VAL A 366 -13.79 12.75 2.87
C VAL A 366 -15.29 12.72 3.16
N ALA A 367 -15.83 13.78 3.77
CA ALA A 367 -17.25 13.86 4.10
C ALA A 367 -18.14 13.78 2.84
N ALA A 368 -17.76 14.49 1.78
CA ALA A 368 -18.48 14.47 0.50
C ALA A 368 -18.39 13.08 -0.18
N LEU A 369 -17.22 12.44 -0.17
CA LEU A 369 -17.04 11.09 -0.72
C LEU A 369 -17.83 10.04 0.06
N ALA A 370 -17.84 10.12 1.39
CA ALA A 370 -18.61 9.23 2.24
C ALA A 370 -20.11 9.33 1.93
N ALA A 371 -20.63 10.54 1.78
CA ALA A 371 -22.03 10.77 1.40
C ALA A 371 -22.36 10.22 0.00
N ALA A 372 -21.45 10.41 -0.97
CA ALA A 372 -21.61 9.88 -2.32
C ALA A 372 -21.60 8.34 -2.35
N ALA A 373 -20.71 7.71 -1.56
CA ALA A 373 -20.62 6.26 -1.45
C ALA A 373 -21.87 5.64 -0.79
N ASP A 374 -22.43 6.30 0.23
CA ASP A 374 -23.69 5.88 0.86
C ASP A 374 -24.88 5.99 -0.10
N ALA A 375 -24.95 7.08 -0.89
CA ALA A 375 -26.02 7.30 -1.86
C ALA A 375 -26.00 6.27 -3.01
N ALA A 376 -24.81 5.94 -3.52
CA ALA A 376 -24.65 4.91 -4.56
C ALA A 376 -25.12 3.53 -4.09
N GLY A 377 -24.97 3.22 -2.79
CA GLY A 377 -25.46 1.97 -2.18
C GLY A 377 -26.96 1.94 -1.83
N ALA A 378 -27.67 3.05 -1.99
CA ALA A 378 -29.13 3.14 -1.81
C ALA A 378 -29.89 2.98 -3.14
N MET A 379 -29.20 3.13 -4.28
CA MET A 379 -29.78 3.04 -5.64
C MET A 379 -29.58 1.67 -6.32
N ALA A 380 -28.75 0.80 -5.73
CA ALA A 380 -28.51 -0.58 -6.17
C ALA A 380 -29.39 -1.57 -5.37
#